data_AF-A0A1S8TFZ9-F1
#
_entry.id   AF-A0A1S8TFZ9-F1
#
_cell.length_a   1.000
_cell.length_b   1.000
_cell.length_c   1.000
_cell.angle_alpha   90.00
_cell.angle_beta   90.00
_cell.angle_gamma   90.00
#
_symmetry.space_group_name_H-M   'P 1'
#
loop_
_entity.id
_entity.type
_entity.pdbx_description
1 polymer ?
#
loop_
_entity_poly.entity_id
_entity_poly.type
_entity_poly.pdbx_seq_one_letter_code
_entity_poly.pdbx_strand_id
1 'polypeptide(L)'
;MLEDLVAVTGTLNRAHRISGVGKRKILRESFGLRDKEKCWEFYNNVHNMMVGINIKDFLNIYPIKKKYDGDKYEMKDYYSSKQYIDTLLSVTDTFNEDNIAEFLMETQLDEVLFEQAAISMMMGVSYQYEKLNGVSPLDMFFNYGARSNNKETNYLKVVN
;
A
#
# COMPACT_ATOMS: atom_id res chain seq x y z
N MET A 1 13.91 -6.47 -14.31
CA MET A 1 13.24 -5.77 -13.19
C MET A 1 12.02 -4.99 -13.66
N LEU A 2 12.15 -3.88 -14.41
CA LEU A 2 10.97 -3.13 -14.89
C LEU A 2 10.11 -3.95 -15.87
N GLU A 3 10.73 -4.73 -16.76
CA GLU A 3 10.02 -5.65 -17.66
C GLU A 3 9.24 -6.74 -16.92
N ASP A 4 9.83 -7.32 -15.87
CA ASP A 4 9.19 -8.33 -15.02
C ASP A 4 7.98 -7.72 -14.31
N LEU A 5 8.11 -6.48 -13.83
CA LEU A 5 7.02 -5.75 -13.19
C LEU A 5 5.87 -5.52 -14.17
N VAL A 6 6.17 -5.12 -15.40
CA VAL A 6 5.18 -4.98 -16.49
C VAL A 6 4.50 -6.31 -16.83
N ALA A 7 5.25 -7.42 -16.86
CA ALA A 7 4.68 -8.74 -17.13
C ALA A 7 3.71 -9.19 -16.03
N VAL A 8 4.07 -8.95 -14.76
CA VAL A 8 3.25 -9.30 -13.58
C VAL A 8 1.99 -8.43 -13.55
N THR A 9 2.11 -7.10 -13.67
CA THR A 9 0.94 -6.20 -13.68
C THR A 9 0.00 -6.52 -14.85
N GLY A 10 0.54 -6.80 -16.03
CA GLY A 10 -0.25 -7.20 -17.20
C GLY A 10 -1.02 -8.50 -16.96
N THR A 11 -0.40 -9.48 -16.30
CA THR A 11 -1.06 -10.76 -15.96
C THR A 11 -2.15 -10.59 -14.93
N LEU A 12 -1.90 -9.83 -13.86
CA LEU A 12 -2.89 -9.51 -12.84
C LEU A 12 -4.06 -8.72 -13.45
N ASN A 13 -3.78 -7.67 -14.23
CA ASN A 13 -4.82 -6.88 -14.87
C ASN A 13 -5.70 -7.73 -15.82
N ARG A 14 -5.13 -8.71 -16.53
CA ARG A 14 -5.90 -9.68 -17.33
C ARG A 14 -6.76 -10.59 -16.47
N ALA A 15 -6.22 -11.14 -15.39
CA ALA A 15 -6.96 -11.97 -14.45
C ALA A 15 -8.10 -11.19 -13.74
N HIS A 16 -7.90 -9.89 -13.51
CA HIS A 16 -8.84 -9.01 -12.80
C HIS A 16 -9.83 -8.27 -13.71
N ARG A 17 -9.85 -8.51 -15.03
CA ARG A 17 -10.89 -7.97 -15.96
C ARG A 17 -12.30 -8.55 -15.74
N ILE A 18 -12.50 -9.35 -14.69
CA ILE A 18 -13.82 -9.78 -14.22
C ILE A 18 -14.42 -8.62 -13.40
N SER A 19 -15.63 -8.17 -13.79
CA SER A 19 -16.40 -7.00 -13.31
C SER A 19 -16.13 -6.47 -11.89
N GLY A 20 -16.28 -5.16 -11.67
CA GLY A 20 -15.88 -4.41 -10.46
C GLY A 20 -16.37 -4.88 -9.08
N VAL A 21 -17.33 -5.81 -9.01
CA VAL A 21 -17.75 -6.49 -7.76
C VAL A 21 -16.88 -7.72 -7.47
N GLY A 22 -16.40 -8.40 -8.52
CA GLY A 22 -15.44 -9.51 -8.43
C GLY A 22 -14.03 -9.06 -8.03
N LYS A 23 -13.63 -7.83 -8.40
CA LYS A 23 -12.30 -7.26 -8.08
C LYS A 23 -11.97 -7.34 -6.58
N ARG A 24 -12.84 -6.80 -5.72
CA ARG A 24 -12.63 -6.80 -4.25
C ARG A 24 -12.74 -8.19 -3.63
N LYS A 25 -13.60 -9.05 -4.17
CA LYS A 25 -13.80 -10.41 -3.68
C LYS A 25 -12.60 -11.31 -4.01
N ILE A 26 -12.12 -11.27 -5.25
CA ILE A 26 -10.92 -11.99 -5.71
C ILE A 26 -9.68 -11.48 -4.98
N LEU A 27 -9.52 -10.18 -4.78
CA LEU A 27 -8.38 -9.66 -4.01
C LEU A 27 -8.37 -10.17 -2.56
N ARG A 28 -9.54 -10.22 -1.91
CA ARG A 28 -9.70 -10.74 -0.55
C ARG A 28 -9.49 -12.26 -0.46
N GLU A 29 -9.84 -12.99 -1.51
CA GLU A 29 -9.78 -14.46 -1.59
C GLU A 29 -8.42 -14.98 -2.11
N SER A 30 -7.79 -14.30 -3.07
CA SER A 30 -6.50 -14.65 -3.69
C SER A 30 -5.30 -14.20 -2.88
N PHE A 31 -5.38 -13.04 -2.20
CA PHE A 31 -4.30 -12.53 -1.35
C PHE A 31 -4.56 -12.70 0.13
N GLY A 32 -5.71 -13.28 0.50
CA GLY A 32 -6.03 -13.69 1.87
C GLY A 32 -5.48 -12.74 2.92
N LEU A 33 -6.01 -11.50 2.99
CA LEU A 33 -5.68 -10.45 3.97
C LEU A 33 -5.84 -10.88 5.46
N ARG A 34 -5.99 -12.18 5.73
CA ARG A 34 -5.95 -12.80 7.05
C ARG A 34 -4.56 -13.31 7.42
N ASP A 35 -3.70 -13.56 6.44
CA ASP A 35 -2.36 -14.11 6.64
C ASP A 35 -1.32 -13.00 6.57
N LYS A 36 -1.04 -12.38 7.72
CA LYS A 36 -0.20 -11.18 7.81
C LYS A 36 1.25 -11.46 7.35
N GLU A 37 1.71 -12.70 7.41
CA GLU A 37 3.03 -13.13 6.92
C GLU A 37 3.10 -13.09 5.40
N LYS A 38 2.08 -13.63 4.71
CA LYS A 38 2.01 -13.55 3.24
C LYS A 38 1.86 -12.12 2.73
N CYS A 39 1.18 -11.25 3.48
CA CYS A 39 1.14 -9.83 3.16
C CYS A 39 2.55 -9.21 3.18
N TRP A 40 3.37 -9.57 4.18
CA TRP A 40 4.75 -9.11 4.26
C TRP A 40 5.60 -9.63 3.09
N GLU A 41 5.50 -10.92 2.77
CA GLU A 41 6.20 -11.51 1.61
C GLU A 41 5.80 -10.86 0.29
N PHE A 42 4.50 -10.65 0.07
CA PHE A 42 3.99 -10.01 -1.13
C PHE A 42 4.53 -8.59 -1.27
N TYR A 43 4.47 -7.80 -0.20
CA TYR A 43 5.04 -6.44 -0.20
C TYR A 43 6.53 -6.47 -0.53
N ASN A 44 7.32 -7.33 0.13
CA ASN A 44 8.77 -7.42 -0.12
C ASN A 44 9.08 -7.81 -1.56
N ASN A 45 8.29 -8.70 -2.16
CA ASN A 45 8.47 -9.07 -3.57
C ASN A 45 8.26 -7.86 -4.50
N VAL A 46 7.18 -7.09 -4.30
CA VAL A 46 6.93 -5.89 -5.10
C VAL A 46 7.99 -4.81 -4.84
N HIS A 47 8.36 -4.61 -3.58
CA HIS A 47 9.41 -3.67 -3.16
C HIS A 47 10.74 -3.99 -3.85
N ASN A 48 11.20 -5.24 -3.77
CA ASN A 48 12.44 -5.69 -4.41
C ASN A 48 12.40 -5.54 -5.95
N MET A 49 11.22 -5.71 -6.58
CA MET A 49 11.07 -5.47 -8.01
C MET A 49 11.17 -3.98 -8.37
N MET A 50 10.86 -3.08 -7.45
CA MET A 50 10.91 -1.63 -7.66
C MET A 50 12.30 -1.04 -7.39
N VAL A 51 13.10 -1.62 -6.50
CA VAL A 51 14.46 -1.12 -6.18
C VAL A 51 15.31 -0.95 -7.44
N GLY A 52 15.94 0.21 -7.58
CA GLY A 52 16.82 0.55 -8.70
C GLY A 52 16.10 0.97 -9.98
N ILE A 53 14.76 0.93 -10.05
CA ILE A 53 14.01 1.45 -11.19
C ILE A 53 14.05 2.99 -11.19
N ASN A 54 14.23 3.60 -12.37
CA ASN A 54 14.11 5.04 -12.54
C ASN A 54 12.64 5.48 -12.36
N ILE A 55 12.42 6.48 -11.50
CA ILE A 55 11.07 6.91 -11.10
C ILE A 55 10.30 7.50 -12.28
N LYS A 56 10.97 8.26 -13.17
CA LYS A 56 10.31 8.86 -14.34
C LYS A 56 9.89 7.79 -15.35
N ASP A 57 10.75 6.80 -15.60
CA ASP A 57 10.42 5.68 -16.49
C ASP A 57 9.26 4.85 -15.94
N PHE A 58 9.25 4.62 -14.63
CA PHE A 58 8.14 3.96 -13.95
C PHE A 58 6.83 4.74 -14.13
N LEU A 59 6.84 6.05 -13.89
CA LEU A 59 5.64 6.89 -13.99
C LEU A 59 5.14 7.08 -15.43
N ASN A 60 6.02 6.92 -16.42
CA ASN A 60 5.62 6.87 -17.83
C ASN A 60 4.79 5.63 -18.15
N ILE A 61 5.07 4.51 -17.49
CA ILE A 61 4.34 3.25 -17.66
C ILE A 61 3.09 3.20 -16.76
N TYR A 62 3.22 3.69 -15.53
CA TYR A 62 2.18 3.69 -14.50
C TYR A 62 1.83 5.13 -14.09
N PRO A 63 1.10 5.87 -14.94
CA PRO A 63 0.78 7.26 -14.68
C PRO A 63 -0.23 7.41 -13.54
N ILE A 64 -0.02 8.41 -12.68
CA ILE A 64 -1.02 8.75 -11.66
C ILE A 64 -2.28 9.28 -12.35
N LYS A 65 -3.42 8.69 -12.00
CA LYS A 65 -4.71 9.13 -12.51
C LYS A 65 -5.10 10.48 -11.87
N LYS A 66 -5.50 11.41 -12.73
CA LYS A 66 -6.01 12.72 -12.34
C LYS A 66 -7.39 12.60 -11.70
N LYS A 67 -7.44 12.37 -10.38
CA LYS A 67 -8.65 12.44 -9.56
C LYS A 67 -8.54 13.66 -8.64
N TYR A 68 -9.55 14.52 -8.69
CA TYR A 68 -9.54 15.85 -8.05
C TYR A 68 -10.53 15.98 -6.88
N ASP A 69 -11.13 14.87 -6.45
CA ASP A 69 -12.14 14.86 -5.39
C ASP A 69 -11.53 14.60 -3.99
N GLY A 70 -10.21 14.70 -3.82
CA GLY A 70 -9.58 14.37 -2.54
C GLY A 70 -9.99 15.29 -1.40
N ASP A 71 -10.07 16.61 -1.65
CA ASP A 71 -10.59 17.59 -0.67
C ASP A 71 -12.03 17.29 -0.25
N LYS A 72 -12.84 16.72 -1.15
CA LYS A 72 -14.23 16.36 -0.86
C LYS A 72 -14.34 15.16 0.09
N TYR A 73 -13.34 14.28 0.10
CA TYR A 73 -13.34 13.05 0.89
C TYR A 73 -12.21 12.99 1.93
N GLU A 74 -11.51 14.11 2.16
CA GLU A 74 -10.31 14.19 3.02
C GLU A 74 -9.28 13.09 2.68
N MET A 75 -9.16 12.78 1.39
CA MET A 75 -8.27 11.75 0.86
C MET A 75 -7.19 12.37 -0.03
N LYS A 76 -6.07 11.66 -0.17
CA LYS A 76 -5.00 12.05 -1.08
C LYS A 76 -5.54 12.15 -2.50
N ASP A 77 -5.10 13.20 -3.19
CA ASP A 77 -5.55 13.56 -4.52
C ASP A 77 -4.37 13.64 -5.49
N TYR A 78 -4.67 13.89 -6.77
CA TYR A 78 -3.63 14.04 -7.77
C TYR A 78 -2.58 15.11 -7.43
N TYR A 79 -2.96 16.25 -6.86
CA TYR A 79 -2.04 17.35 -6.58
C TYR A 79 -1.08 17.02 -5.44
N SER A 80 -1.57 16.42 -4.36
CA SER A 80 -0.75 15.93 -3.24
C SER A 80 0.26 14.88 -3.70
N SER A 81 -0.18 13.87 -4.47
CA SER A 81 0.73 12.85 -5.04
C SER A 81 1.76 13.46 -5.99
N LYS A 82 1.36 14.46 -6.78
CA LYS A 82 2.27 15.17 -7.70
C LYS A 82 3.33 15.98 -6.94
N GLN A 83 2.91 16.71 -5.91
CA GLN A 83 3.82 17.47 -5.05
C GLN A 83 4.84 16.55 -4.36
N TYR A 84 4.39 15.41 -3.85
CA TYR A 84 5.28 14.40 -3.28
C TYR A 84 6.31 13.92 -4.30
N ILE A 85 5.88 13.55 -5.51
CA ILE A 85 6.80 13.08 -6.56
C ILE A 85 7.81 14.14 -6.95
N ASP A 86 7.39 15.40 -7.10
CA ASP A 86 8.29 16.48 -7.47
C ASP A 86 9.35 16.70 -6.38
N THR A 87 8.96 16.55 -5.11
CA THR A 87 9.88 16.56 -3.97
C THR A 87 10.83 15.35 -4.00
N LEU A 88 10.33 14.15 -4.24
CA LEU A 88 11.13 12.93 -4.30
C LEU A 88 12.17 13.01 -5.44
N LEU A 89 11.75 13.45 -6.62
CA LEU A 89 12.60 13.65 -7.79
C LEU A 89 13.66 14.75 -7.60
N SER A 90 13.47 15.66 -6.65
CA SER A 90 14.52 16.63 -6.30
C SER A 90 15.68 16.01 -5.52
N VAL A 91 15.47 14.83 -4.92
CA VAL A 91 16.45 14.14 -4.07
C VAL A 91 17.03 12.90 -4.76
N THR A 92 16.22 12.17 -5.52
CA THR A 92 16.66 10.95 -6.23
C THR A 92 15.85 10.72 -7.50
N ASP A 93 16.49 10.20 -8.53
CA ASP A 93 15.84 9.76 -9.77
C ASP A 93 15.47 8.26 -9.75
N THR A 94 15.86 7.52 -8.72
CA THR A 94 15.68 6.06 -8.62
C THR A 94 15.03 5.64 -7.32
N PHE A 95 14.24 4.57 -7.37
CA PHE A 95 13.72 3.90 -6.18
C PHE A 95 14.84 3.23 -5.39
N ASN A 96 14.81 3.41 -4.07
CA ASN A 96 15.70 2.75 -3.12
C ASN A 96 14.87 2.05 -2.05
N GLU A 97 15.54 1.34 -1.14
CA GLU A 97 14.83 0.55 -0.12
C GLU A 97 13.94 1.39 0.80
N ASP A 98 14.31 2.66 1.03
CA ASP A 98 13.65 3.54 1.99
C ASP A 98 12.44 4.28 1.40
N ASN A 99 12.46 4.64 0.12
CA ASN A 99 11.47 5.53 -0.49
C ASN A 99 10.26 4.82 -1.11
N ILE A 100 10.33 3.51 -1.35
CA ILE A 100 9.25 2.76 -2.01
C ILE A 100 7.98 2.71 -1.15
N ALA A 101 8.14 2.48 0.16
CA ALA A 101 7.02 2.41 1.10
C ALA A 101 6.21 3.71 1.11
N GLU A 102 6.91 4.83 1.24
CA GLU A 102 6.32 6.16 1.23
C GLU A 102 5.69 6.47 -0.13
N PHE A 103 6.40 6.16 -1.23
CA PHE A 103 5.88 6.37 -2.57
C PHE A 103 4.54 5.65 -2.80
N LEU A 104 4.43 4.37 -2.43
CA LEU A 104 3.19 3.61 -2.58
C LEU A 104 2.03 4.21 -1.77
N MET A 105 2.32 4.75 -0.58
CA MET A 105 1.32 5.37 0.29
C MET A 105 0.91 6.78 -0.15
N GLU A 106 1.83 7.57 -0.69
CA GLU A 106 1.59 8.96 -1.12
C GLU A 106 0.96 9.04 -2.51
N THR A 107 1.27 8.09 -3.40
CA THR A 107 0.79 8.14 -4.78
C THR A 107 -0.50 7.36 -5.03
N GLN A 108 -0.83 6.39 -4.17
CA GLN A 108 -2.04 5.56 -4.24
C GLN A 108 -2.42 5.16 -5.68
N LEU A 109 -1.45 4.58 -6.41
CA LEU A 109 -1.62 4.19 -7.81
C LEU A 109 -2.85 3.29 -7.97
N ASP A 110 -3.67 3.59 -8.99
CA ASP A 110 -4.91 2.85 -9.30
C ASP A 110 -4.64 1.59 -10.15
N GLU A 111 -3.46 1.00 -9.92
CA GLU A 111 -2.98 -0.23 -10.50
C GLU A 111 -3.02 -1.31 -9.40
N VAL A 112 -3.72 -2.41 -9.69
CA VAL A 112 -4.09 -3.40 -8.68
C VAL A 112 -2.88 -3.92 -7.89
N LEU A 113 -1.76 -4.14 -8.56
CA LEU A 113 -0.54 -4.63 -7.90
C LEU A 113 -0.05 -3.65 -6.82
N PHE A 114 0.02 -2.36 -7.13
CA PHE A 114 0.56 -1.33 -6.23
C PHE A 114 -0.42 -0.97 -5.13
N GLU A 115 -1.72 -0.95 -5.43
CA GLU A 115 -2.78 -0.81 -4.42
C GLU A 115 -2.68 -1.95 -3.39
N GLN A 116 -2.52 -3.20 -3.85
CA GLN A 116 -2.33 -4.34 -2.96
C GLN A 116 -1.00 -4.30 -2.22
N ALA A 117 0.06 -3.80 -2.83
CA ALA A 117 1.36 -3.69 -2.18
C ALA A 117 1.28 -2.70 -1.00
N ALA A 118 0.63 -1.55 -1.18
CA ALA A 118 0.42 -0.57 -0.11
C ALA A 118 -0.42 -1.15 1.04
N ILE A 119 -1.51 -1.86 0.74
CA ILE A 119 -2.34 -2.52 1.77
C ILE A 119 -1.53 -3.60 2.51
N SER A 120 -0.84 -4.46 1.75
CA SER A 120 -0.06 -5.56 2.31
C SER A 120 1.10 -5.07 3.17
N MET A 121 1.71 -3.94 2.80
CA MET A 121 2.71 -3.25 3.61
C MET A 121 2.15 -2.90 5.00
N MET A 122 1.00 -2.23 5.07
CA MET A 122 0.40 -1.84 6.35
C MET A 122 0.12 -3.05 7.25
N MET A 123 -0.39 -4.14 6.66
CA MET A 123 -0.64 -5.39 7.41
C MET A 123 0.65 -6.07 7.85
N GLY A 124 1.64 -6.17 6.96
CA GLY A 124 2.92 -6.80 7.22
C GLY A 124 3.74 -6.05 8.27
N VAL A 125 3.82 -4.72 8.19
CA VAL A 125 4.50 -3.89 9.20
C VAL A 125 3.83 -4.05 10.57
N SER A 126 2.49 -4.03 10.63
CA SER A 126 1.79 -4.26 11.89
C SER A 126 2.08 -5.65 12.47
N TYR A 127 2.25 -6.67 11.64
CA TYR A 127 2.61 -8.01 12.08
C TYR A 127 4.06 -8.09 12.58
N GLN A 128 5.02 -7.48 11.88
CA GLN A 128 6.39 -7.41 12.37
C GLN A 128 6.47 -6.70 13.73
N TYR A 129 5.72 -5.61 13.90
CA TYR A 129 5.62 -4.92 15.17
C TYR A 129 5.01 -5.79 16.28
N GLU A 130 3.96 -6.56 15.96
CA GLU A 130 3.33 -7.51 16.88
C GLU A 130 4.30 -8.61 17.33
N LYS A 131 5.12 -9.16 16.43
CA LYS A 131 6.13 -10.18 16.79
C LYS A 131 7.15 -9.65 17.80
N LEU A 132 7.49 -8.36 17.70
CA LEU A 132 8.49 -7.73 18.56
C LEU A 132 7.92 -7.26 19.90
N ASN A 133 6.67 -6.79 19.92
CA ASN A 133 6.08 -6.07 21.05
C ASN A 133 4.84 -6.74 21.65
N GLY A 134 4.36 -7.83 21.06
CA GLY A 134 3.14 -8.55 21.48
C GLY A 134 1.83 -7.83 21.16
N VAL A 135 1.87 -6.74 20.40
CA VAL A 135 0.73 -5.86 20.13
C VAL A 135 0.67 -5.51 18.65
N SER A 136 -0.49 -5.62 18.01
CA SER A 136 -0.69 -5.18 16.62
C SER A 136 -1.28 -3.77 16.56
N PRO A 137 -0.55 -2.77 16.01
CA PRO A 137 -1.08 -1.42 15.80
C PRO A 137 -2.32 -1.38 14.90
N LEU A 138 -2.38 -2.24 13.90
CA LEU A 138 -3.54 -2.34 13.01
C LEU A 138 -4.77 -2.88 13.75
N ASP A 139 -4.58 -3.91 14.58
CA ASP A 139 -5.66 -4.44 15.42
C ASP A 139 -6.10 -3.39 16.45
N MET A 140 -5.17 -2.61 17.02
CA MET A 140 -5.51 -1.47 17.88
C MET A 140 -6.34 -0.43 17.13
N PHE A 141 -5.93 -0.02 15.93
CA PHE A 141 -6.63 0.95 15.10
C PHE A 141 -8.07 0.51 14.80
N PHE A 142 -8.26 -0.72 14.30
CA PHE A 142 -9.58 -1.23 13.97
C PHE A 142 -10.44 -1.49 15.20
N ASN A 143 -9.85 -1.98 16.29
CA ASN A 143 -10.59 -2.18 17.55
C ASN A 143 -11.00 -0.85 18.20
N TYR A 144 -10.19 0.21 18.04
CA TYR A 144 -10.51 1.55 18.52
C TYR A 144 -11.63 2.18 17.69
N GLY A 145 -11.47 2.19 16.35
CA GLY A 145 -12.47 2.75 15.43
C GLY A 145 -13.82 2.03 15.47
N ALA A 146 -13.83 0.70 15.65
CA ALA A 146 -15.07 -0.09 15.73
C ALA A 146 -15.78 -0.01 17.10
N ARG A 147 -15.10 0.43 18.17
CA ARG A 147 -15.65 0.49 19.54
C ARG A 147 -15.92 1.90 20.06
N SER A 148 -15.83 2.93 19.22
CA SER A 148 -16.07 4.35 19.55
C SER A 148 -17.50 4.70 20.05
N ASN A 149 -18.34 3.72 20.38
CA ASN A 149 -19.63 3.93 21.05
C ASN A 149 -19.62 3.58 22.55
N ASN A 150 -18.51 3.10 23.13
CA ASN A 150 -18.43 2.80 24.57
C ASN A 150 -17.22 3.46 25.24
N LYS A 151 -17.50 4.32 26.24
CA LYS A 151 -16.56 5.25 26.90
C LYS A 151 -15.55 4.63 27.87
N GLU A 152 -15.34 3.31 27.87
CA GLU A 152 -14.41 2.66 28.79
C GLU A 152 -13.57 1.61 28.07
N THR A 153 -12.43 2.02 27.52
CA THR A 153 -11.37 1.08 27.14
C THR A 153 -10.04 1.54 27.74
N ASN A 154 -9.79 1.05 28.95
CA ASN A 154 -8.51 1.10 29.65
C ASN A 154 -7.47 0.23 28.92
N TYR A 155 -6.52 0.82 28.19
CA TYR A 155 -5.36 0.07 27.68
C TYR A 155 -4.00 0.80 27.76
N LEU A 156 -3.84 1.77 28.69
CA LEU A 156 -2.52 2.23 29.14
C LEU A 156 -1.94 1.30 30.23
N LYS A 157 -1.93 -0.02 29.97
CA LYS A 157 -1.26 -1.01 30.81
C LYS A 157 -0.57 -2.08 29.96
N VAL A 158 0.23 -1.66 28.99
CA VAL A 158 1.22 -2.55 28.36
C VAL A 158 2.52 -1.77 28.13
N VAL A 159 3.03 -1.16 29.20
CA VAL A 159 4.47 -0.90 29.35
C VAL A 159 4.76 -1.11 30.83
N ASN A 160 5.31 -2.28 31.16
CA ASN A 160 6.11 -2.53 32.36
C ASN A 160 7.47 -3.03 31.87
#